data_AF-A0A1E4YJ14-F1
#
_entry.id   AF-A0A1E4YJ14-F1
#
_cell.length_a   1.000
_cell.length_b   1.000
_cell.length_c   1.000
_cell.angle_alpha   90.00
_cell.angle_beta   90.00
_cell.angle_gamma   90.00
#
_symmetry.space_group_name_H-M   'P 1'
#
loop_
_entity.id
_entity.type
_entity.pdbx_description
1 polymer ?
#
loop_
_entity_poly.entity_id
_entity_poly.type
_entity_poly.pdbx_seq_one_letter_code
_entity_poly.pdbx_strand_id
1 'polypeptide(L)'
;MTTDTREDIKLSNAQIAWRAAQDIEDGAYVNLGIGFPEMVARYQPPGRQAIFHTENGILNFGEPPAEGEEDWDLINAGKKAVTLKPGASFFHHADSFAMVRGGHLDVAILGAYQVAQNGDLANWRVGSKGVPAVGGAMDLVHGAKQVFVITEHVTKDGKPKLVEACTFPLTGVGCITRIYTSHAVIDIGKQGFVVREKLAAMTMNELQAMTGAPLHTDGAVADLIVPTL
;
A
#
# COMPACT_ATOMS: atom_id res chain seq x y z
N MET A 1 -15.12 23.81 8.18
CA MET A 1 -15.16 23.10 9.48
C MET A 1 -13.86 22.34 9.59
N THR A 2 -13.02 22.67 10.57
CA THR A 2 -11.85 21.85 10.92
C THR A 2 -12.40 20.54 11.44
N THR A 3 -12.20 19.47 10.67
CA THR A 3 -12.42 18.11 11.15
C THR A 3 -11.62 17.95 12.43
N ASP A 4 -12.25 17.45 13.50
CA ASP A 4 -11.54 17.09 14.72
C ASP A 4 -10.70 15.85 14.42
N THR A 5 -9.48 16.08 13.91
CA THR A 5 -8.57 15.01 13.51
C THR A 5 -7.86 14.50 14.75
N ARG A 6 -8.04 13.22 15.07
CA ARG A 6 -7.36 12.50 16.16
C ARG A 6 -5.87 12.25 15.86
N GLU A 7 -5.13 13.31 15.55
CA GLU A 7 -3.68 13.28 15.34
C GLU A 7 -2.91 12.99 16.63
N ASP A 8 -3.55 13.19 17.79
CA ASP A 8 -3.04 12.81 19.13
C ASP A 8 -2.86 11.30 19.30
N ILE A 9 -3.65 10.50 18.56
CA ILE A 9 -3.59 9.04 18.60
C ILE A 9 -3.54 8.47 17.18
N LYS A 10 -2.33 8.27 16.67
CA LYS A 10 -2.13 7.67 15.34
C LYS A 10 -0.89 6.79 15.27
N LEU A 11 -0.92 5.82 14.37
CA LEU A 11 0.24 5.00 14.07
C LEU A 11 1.29 5.79 13.30
N SER A 12 2.55 5.49 13.58
CA SER A 12 3.66 5.94 12.72
C SER A 12 3.65 5.19 11.38
N ASN A 13 4.32 5.74 10.37
CA ASN A 13 4.50 5.05 9.09
C ASN A 13 5.12 3.64 9.27
N ALA A 14 6.09 3.50 10.18
CA ALA A 14 6.67 2.20 10.51
C ALA A 14 5.62 1.20 11.02
N GLN A 15 4.71 1.64 11.89
CA GLN A 15 3.65 0.80 12.44
C GLN A 15 2.60 0.41 11.40
N ILE A 16 2.23 1.32 10.50
CA ILE A 16 1.33 1.01 9.38
C ILE A 16 1.98 -0.04 8.45
N ALA A 17 3.25 0.18 8.09
CA ALA A 17 4.00 -0.76 7.24
C ALA A 17 4.15 -2.12 7.91
N TRP A 18 4.42 -2.15 9.23
CA TRP A 18 4.45 -3.37 10.01
C TRP A 18 3.13 -4.12 9.95
N ARG A 19 2.00 -3.42 10.15
CA ARG A 19 0.67 -4.05 10.11
C ARG A 19 0.39 -4.61 8.73
N ALA A 20 0.67 -3.87 7.66
CA ALA A 20 0.50 -4.34 6.29
C ALA A 20 1.34 -5.61 6.01
N ALA A 21 2.57 -5.69 6.54
CA ALA A 21 3.42 -6.86 6.39
C ALA A 21 2.84 -8.13 7.05
N GLN A 22 2.03 -8.00 8.10
CA GLN A 22 1.45 -9.15 8.80
C GLN A 22 0.39 -9.89 7.97
N ASP A 23 -0.22 -9.22 6.99
CA ASP A 23 -1.23 -9.78 6.09
C ASP A 23 -0.60 -10.40 4.83
N ILE A 24 0.72 -10.33 4.67
CA ILE A 24 1.42 -11.03 3.60
C ILE A 24 1.56 -12.50 3.98
N GLU A 25 1.06 -13.37 3.10
CA GLU A 25 1.15 -14.82 3.24
C GLU A 25 2.58 -15.32 2.96
N ASP A 26 2.93 -16.46 3.56
CA ASP A 26 4.21 -17.11 3.28
C ASP A 26 4.28 -17.56 1.81
N GLY A 27 5.41 -17.29 1.15
CA GLY A 27 5.60 -17.60 -0.26
C GLY A 27 4.88 -16.67 -1.25
N ALA A 28 4.23 -15.60 -0.78
CA ALA A 28 3.53 -14.66 -1.65
C ALA A 28 4.49 -13.89 -2.57
N TYR A 29 4.08 -13.68 -3.82
CA TYR A 29 4.74 -12.82 -4.80
C TYR A 29 4.24 -11.39 -4.66
N VAL A 30 5.12 -10.50 -4.21
CA VAL A 30 4.74 -9.15 -3.78
C VAL A 30 5.46 -8.09 -4.59
N ASN A 31 4.72 -7.08 -5.04
CA ASN A 31 5.31 -5.85 -5.56
C ASN A 31 4.99 -4.67 -4.63
N LEU A 32 5.99 -3.83 -4.38
CA LEU A 32 5.89 -2.67 -3.49
C LEU A 32 6.10 -1.40 -4.31
N GLY A 33 5.14 -0.48 -4.22
CA GLY A 33 5.28 0.86 -4.77
C GLY A 33 6.41 1.65 -4.10
N ILE A 34 6.97 2.61 -4.84
CA ILE A 34 8.10 3.43 -4.38
C ILE A 34 7.72 4.26 -3.14
N GLY A 35 8.67 4.44 -2.21
CA GLY A 35 8.52 5.32 -1.06
C GLY A 35 7.93 4.61 0.15
N PHE A 36 6.73 5.01 0.58
CA PHE A 36 6.12 4.45 1.79
C PHE A 36 5.94 2.91 1.71
N PRO A 37 5.43 2.31 0.62
CA PRO A 37 5.23 0.86 0.55
C PRO A 37 6.51 0.03 0.66
N GLU A 38 7.67 0.55 0.24
CA GLU A 38 8.96 -0.14 0.39
C GLU A 38 9.28 -0.50 1.85
N MET A 39 8.75 0.26 2.83
CA MET A 39 8.96 -0.01 4.25
C MET A 39 8.40 -1.37 4.70
N VAL A 40 7.36 -1.88 4.01
CA VAL A 40 6.70 -3.15 4.36
C VAL A 40 7.69 -4.32 4.33
N ALA A 41 8.67 -4.30 3.42
CA ALA A 41 9.65 -5.36 3.28
C ALA A 41 10.49 -5.63 4.55
N ARG A 42 10.65 -4.61 5.41
CA ARG A 42 11.44 -4.66 6.65
C ARG A 42 10.74 -5.36 7.82
N TYR A 43 9.43 -5.57 7.72
CA TYR A 43 8.60 -6.03 8.84
C TYR A 43 7.97 -7.39 8.59
N GLN A 44 8.60 -8.21 7.75
CA GLN A 44 8.14 -9.58 7.50
C GLN A 44 8.07 -10.38 8.81
N PRO A 45 6.96 -11.10 9.06
CA PRO A 45 6.83 -11.93 10.24
C PRO A 45 7.89 -13.03 10.26
N PRO A 46 8.43 -13.41 11.43
CA PRO A 46 9.34 -14.54 11.55
C PRO A 46 8.73 -15.81 10.96
N GLY A 47 9.51 -16.54 10.17
CA GLY A 47 9.06 -17.78 9.53
C GLY A 47 8.18 -17.60 8.30
N ARG A 48 7.97 -16.36 7.81
CA ARG A 48 7.35 -16.10 6.51
C ARG A 48 8.33 -15.40 5.58
N GLN A 49 8.30 -15.78 4.30
CA GLN A 49 9.12 -15.17 3.27
C GLN A 49 8.28 -14.72 2.09
N ALA A 50 8.26 -13.41 1.86
CA ALA A 50 7.73 -12.85 0.62
C ALA A 50 8.80 -12.87 -0.48
N ILE A 51 8.37 -13.12 -1.72
CA ILE A 51 9.19 -13.01 -2.92
C ILE A 51 8.92 -11.65 -3.56
N PHE A 52 9.88 -10.73 -3.46
CA PHE A 52 9.69 -9.37 -3.97
C PHE A 52 9.99 -9.28 -5.46
N HIS A 53 9.04 -8.73 -6.21
CA HIS A 53 9.13 -8.40 -7.62
C HIS A 53 9.37 -6.90 -7.81
N THR A 54 10.27 -6.53 -8.73
CA THR A 54 10.43 -5.15 -9.21
C THR A 54 10.25 -5.07 -10.72
N GLU A 55 9.49 -4.07 -11.17
CA GLU A 55 9.01 -3.94 -12.57
C GLU A 55 10.11 -3.75 -13.62
N ASN A 56 11.32 -3.43 -13.18
CA ASN A 56 12.51 -3.33 -14.03
C ASN A 56 13.24 -4.67 -14.22
N GLY A 57 12.66 -5.80 -13.78
CA GLY A 57 13.08 -7.13 -14.25
C GLY A 57 13.81 -8.01 -13.24
N ILE A 58 13.53 -7.88 -11.93
CA ILE A 58 14.13 -8.73 -10.90
C ILE A 58 13.02 -9.36 -10.05
N LEU A 59 13.20 -10.63 -9.74
CA LEU A 59 12.38 -11.38 -8.77
C LEU A 59 13.27 -11.90 -7.64
N ASN A 60 12.74 -11.81 -6.41
CA ASN A 60 13.41 -12.17 -5.17
C ASN A 60 14.67 -11.32 -4.87
N PHE A 61 14.57 -10.00 -5.07
CA PHE A 61 15.64 -9.09 -4.63
C PHE A 61 15.69 -8.94 -3.10
N GLY A 62 16.85 -8.53 -2.60
CA GLY A 62 17.18 -8.37 -1.19
C GLY A 62 17.17 -6.93 -0.70
N GLU A 63 17.74 -6.72 0.48
CA GLU A 63 17.91 -5.39 1.06
C GLU A 63 18.93 -4.56 0.27
N PRO A 64 18.98 -3.22 0.47
CA PRO A 64 20.06 -2.41 -0.06
C PRO A 64 21.43 -2.94 0.38
N PRO A 65 22.46 -2.87 -0.49
CA PRO A 65 23.82 -3.24 -0.12
C PRO A 65 24.39 -2.27 0.92
N ALA A 66 25.53 -2.63 1.53
CA ALA A 66 26.28 -1.71 2.37
C ALA A 66 26.82 -0.53 1.56
N GLU A 67 27.06 0.60 2.23
CA GLU A 67 27.63 1.80 1.58
C GLU A 67 28.98 1.49 0.93
N GLY A 68 29.11 1.80 -0.36
CA GLY A 68 30.30 1.52 -1.16
C GLY A 68 30.30 0.15 -1.85
N GLU A 69 29.30 -0.70 -1.59
CA GLU A 69 29.10 -2.00 -2.26
C GLU A 69 27.96 -1.95 -3.30
N GLU A 70 27.53 -0.76 -3.72
CA GLU A 70 26.46 -0.60 -4.69
C GLU A 70 26.85 -1.09 -6.09
N ASP A 71 26.03 -1.98 -6.66
CA ASP A 71 26.02 -2.29 -8.08
C ASP A 71 24.88 -1.51 -8.75
N TRP A 72 25.23 -0.54 -9.59
CA TRP A 72 24.25 0.33 -10.24
C TRP A 72 23.56 -0.30 -11.46
N ASP A 73 24.00 -1.48 -11.90
CA ASP A 73 23.21 -2.32 -12.81
C ASP A 73 22.14 -3.11 -12.05
N LEU A 74 22.25 -3.22 -10.72
CA LEU A 74 21.33 -3.93 -9.83
C LEU A 74 20.49 -2.97 -8.97
N ILE A 75 19.45 -2.41 -9.59
CA ILE A 75 18.56 -1.44 -8.94
C ILE A 75 17.10 -1.91 -8.90
N ASN A 76 16.30 -1.35 -8.00
CA ASN A 76 14.84 -1.50 -8.01
C ASN A 76 14.12 -0.40 -8.83
N ALA A 77 12.80 -0.47 -8.92
CA ALA A 77 11.95 0.52 -9.61
C ALA A 77 12.11 1.96 -9.06
N GLY A 78 12.50 2.07 -7.78
CA GLY A 78 12.85 3.30 -7.07
C GLY A 78 14.24 3.86 -7.39
N LYS A 79 15.00 3.22 -8.29
CA LYS A 79 16.38 3.59 -8.66
C LYS A 79 17.35 3.52 -7.47
N LYS A 80 17.10 2.58 -6.55
CA LYS A 80 17.97 2.28 -5.42
C LYS A 80 18.69 0.96 -5.67
N ALA A 81 19.97 0.89 -5.33
CA ALA A 81 20.74 -0.34 -5.37
C ALA A 81 20.11 -1.40 -4.43
N VAL A 82 20.09 -2.65 -4.88
CA VAL A 82 19.57 -3.80 -4.13
C VAL A 82 20.55 -4.96 -4.19
N THR A 83 20.35 -5.95 -3.32
CA THR A 83 21.06 -7.23 -3.40
C THR A 83 20.17 -8.32 -4.02
N LEU A 84 20.72 -9.51 -4.26
CA LEU A 84 19.95 -10.68 -4.69
C LEU A 84 19.86 -11.69 -3.56
N LYS A 85 18.68 -12.29 -3.38
CA LYS A 85 18.53 -13.47 -2.52
C LYS A 85 18.81 -14.76 -3.30
N PRO A 86 19.14 -15.88 -2.63
CA PRO A 86 19.18 -17.19 -3.29
C PRO A 86 17.88 -17.48 -4.04
N GLY A 87 18.01 -17.93 -5.29
CA GLY A 87 16.87 -18.19 -6.17
C GLY A 87 16.30 -16.95 -6.88
N ALA A 88 16.97 -15.79 -6.80
CA ALA A 88 16.60 -14.64 -7.60
C ALA A 88 16.78 -14.88 -9.11
N SER A 89 15.98 -14.17 -9.91
CA SER A 89 16.02 -14.26 -11.36
C SER A 89 15.91 -12.89 -12.00
N PHE A 90 16.59 -12.73 -13.14
CA PHE A 90 16.44 -11.59 -14.03
C PHE A 90 15.56 -11.94 -15.22
N PHE A 91 14.83 -10.95 -15.72
CA PHE A 91 14.00 -11.09 -16.92
C PHE A 91 13.85 -9.73 -17.62
N HIS A 92 13.49 -9.78 -18.89
CA HIS A 92 13.28 -8.57 -19.66
C HIS A 92 12.05 -7.82 -19.13
N HIS A 93 12.03 -6.49 -19.24
CA HIS A 93 10.91 -5.68 -18.75
C HIS A 93 9.55 -6.11 -19.34
N ALA A 94 9.54 -6.59 -20.59
CA ALA A 94 8.31 -7.12 -21.20
C ALA A 94 7.76 -8.35 -20.45
N ASP A 95 8.63 -9.26 -20.01
CA ASP A 95 8.26 -10.44 -19.24
C ASP A 95 7.80 -10.05 -17.82
N SER A 96 8.45 -9.04 -17.22
CA SER A 96 8.01 -8.47 -15.94
C SER A 96 6.57 -7.99 -16.02
N PHE A 97 6.24 -7.19 -17.02
CA PHE A 97 4.87 -6.70 -17.20
C PHE A 97 3.90 -7.78 -17.68
N ALA A 98 4.37 -8.84 -18.35
CA ALA A 98 3.56 -10.03 -18.63
C ALA A 98 3.20 -10.78 -17.32
N MET A 99 4.15 -10.90 -16.39
CA MET A 99 3.91 -11.46 -15.05
C MET A 99 2.88 -10.61 -14.29
N VAL A 100 3.04 -9.29 -14.29
CA VAL A 100 2.11 -8.36 -13.64
C VAL A 100 0.71 -8.49 -14.24
N ARG A 101 0.55 -8.21 -15.55
CA ARG A 101 -0.77 -8.23 -16.20
C ARG A 101 -1.40 -9.62 -16.28
N GLY A 102 -0.60 -10.68 -16.18
CA GLY A 102 -1.05 -12.07 -16.22
C GLY A 102 -1.64 -12.59 -14.91
N GLY A 103 -1.71 -11.80 -13.83
CA GLY A 103 -2.28 -12.30 -12.58
C GLY A 103 -1.30 -13.07 -11.70
N HIS A 104 0.01 -12.98 -11.96
CA HIS A 104 1.01 -13.81 -11.27
C HIS A 104 1.55 -13.20 -9.98
N LEU A 105 1.25 -11.94 -9.70
CA LEU A 105 1.54 -11.32 -8.40
C LEU A 105 0.36 -11.54 -7.46
N ASP A 106 0.66 -12.02 -6.25
CA ASP A 106 -0.36 -12.22 -5.22
C ASP A 106 -0.79 -10.88 -4.62
N VAL A 107 0.17 -9.99 -4.34
CA VAL A 107 -0.11 -8.71 -3.69
C VAL A 107 0.67 -7.57 -4.36
N ALA A 108 0.00 -6.47 -4.67
CA ALA A 108 0.63 -5.18 -4.92
C ALA A 108 0.30 -4.20 -3.79
N ILE A 109 1.31 -3.54 -3.21
CA ILE A 109 1.11 -2.56 -2.13
C ILE A 109 1.51 -1.17 -2.62
N LEU A 110 0.57 -0.22 -2.63
CA LEU A 110 0.79 1.12 -3.16
C LEU A 110 0.46 2.21 -2.13
N GLY A 111 1.03 3.40 -2.32
CA GLY A 111 0.54 4.61 -1.68
C GLY A 111 -0.70 5.14 -2.39
N ALA A 112 -1.45 6.03 -1.72
CA ALA A 112 -2.61 6.70 -2.30
C ALA A 112 -2.63 8.20 -1.99
N TYR A 113 -3.18 9.01 -2.89
CA TYR A 113 -3.65 10.37 -2.57
C TYR A 113 -5.11 10.34 -2.15
N GLN A 114 -5.93 9.59 -2.89
CA GLN A 114 -7.33 9.32 -2.55
C GLN A 114 -7.63 7.84 -2.81
N VAL A 115 -8.54 7.31 -1.99
CA VAL A 115 -9.20 6.03 -2.19
C VAL A 115 -10.70 6.26 -2.12
N ALA A 116 -11.43 5.82 -3.13
CA ALA A 116 -12.89 5.91 -3.14
C ALA A 116 -13.54 4.68 -2.48
N GLN A 117 -14.76 4.83 -1.96
CA GLN A 117 -15.47 3.74 -1.29
C GLN A 117 -15.69 2.51 -2.19
N ASN A 118 -15.77 2.70 -3.51
CA ASN A 118 -15.90 1.63 -4.49
C ASN A 118 -14.56 0.92 -4.81
N GLY A 119 -13.46 1.33 -4.18
CA GLY A 119 -12.12 0.78 -4.41
C GLY A 119 -11.32 1.47 -5.52
N ASP A 120 -11.76 2.64 -6.03
CA ASP A 120 -10.95 3.40 -6.98
C ASP A 120 -9.71 3.98 -6.30
N LEU A 121 -8.57 3.91 -6.98
CA LEU A 121 -7.29 4.45 -6.53
C LEU A 121 -6.94 5.70 -7.33
N ALA A 122 -6.49 6.76 -6.65
CA ALA A 122 -5.79 7.87 -7.28
C ALA A 122 -4.47 8.14 -6.56
N ASN A 123 -3.33 7.94 -7.25
CA ASN A 123 -2.00 8.04 -6.61
C ASN A 123 -0.86 8.57 -7.49
N TRP A 124 -1.10 8.95 -8.75
CA TRP A 124 -0.02 9.37 -9.66
C TRP A 124 0.02 10.87 -9.96
N ARG A 125 -1.02 11.63 -9.60
CA ARG A 125 -1.08 13.08 -9.85
C ARG A 125 -2.02 13.81 -8.90
N VAL A 126 -1.58 15.00 -8.47
CA VAL A 126 -2.41 15.99 -7.78
C VAL A 126 -2.47 17.25 -8.64
N GLY A 127 -3.67 17.63 -9.11
CA GLY A 127 -3.87 18.84 -9.93
C GLY A 127 -3.26 18.76 -11.35
N SER A 128 -3.10 19.91 -12.01
CA SER A 128 -2.68 19.97 -13.42
C SER A 128 -1.18 20.26 -13.64
N LYS A 129 -0.42 20.60 -12.59
CA LYS A 129 1.00 20.97 -12.69
C LYS A 129 1.91 19.77 -12.38
N GLY A 130 2.99 19.61 -13.15
CA GLY A 130 3.99 18.53 -12.99
C GLY A 130 3.96 17.52 -14.13
N VAL A 131 5.08 16.81 -14.33
CA VAL A 131 5.18 15.73 -15.32
C VAL A 131 4.46 14.49 -14.78
N PRO A 132 3.44 13.96 -15.50
CA PRO A 132 2.83 12.67 -15.20
C PRO A 132 3.87 11.56 -15.01
N ALA A 133 3.89 10.91 -13.85
CA ALA A 133 4.71 9.73 -13.61
C ALA A 133 3.84 8.62 -13.03
N VAL A 134 3.08 7.96 -13.89
CA VAL A 134 2.26 6.80 -13.48
C VAL A 134 3.12 5.56 -13.21
N GLY A 135 4.26 5.42 -13.88
CA GLY A 135 5.11 4.22 -13.78
C GLY A 135 4.32 2.94 -14.11
N GLY A 136 4.67 1.82 -13.48
CA GLY A 136 3.91 0.57 -13.59
C GLY A 136 2.63 0.50 -12.75
N ALA A 137 2.20 1.60 -12.09
CA ALA A 137 1.10 1.55 -11.12
C ALA A 137 -0.23 1.06 -11.72
N MET A 138 -0.55 1.46 -12.96
CA MET A 138 -1.77 1.03 -13.65
C MET A 138 -1.76 -0.49 -13.94
N ASP A 139 -0.64 -1.03 -14.42
CA ASP A 139 -0.50 -2.47 -14.65
C ASP A 139 -0.59 -3.26 -13.33
N LEU A 140 0.07 -2.77 -12.27
CA LEU A 140 0.07 -3.43 -10.95
C LEU A 140 -1.33 -3.55 -10.36
N VAL A 141 -2.10 -2.47 -10.37
CA VAL A 141 -3.43 -2.46 -9.74
C VAL A 141 -4.47 -3.24 -10.53
N HIS A 142 -4.23 -3.47 -11.82
CA HIS A 142 -5.09 -4.31 -12.64
C HIS A 142 -4.68 -5.79 -12.63
N GLY A 143 -3.37 -6.04 -12.47
CA GLY A 143 -2.78 -7.36 -12.62
C GLY A 143 -2.60 -8.15 -11.32
N ALA A 144 -2.41 -7.50 -10.17
CA ALA A 144 -2.23 -8.23 -8.91
C ALA A 144 -3.56 -8.85 -8.41
N LYS A 145 -3.49 -10.04 -7.80
CA LYS A 145 -4.68 -10.70 -7.22
C LYS A 145 -5.29 -9.89 -6.09
N GLN A 146 -4.44 -9.22 -5.31
CA GLN A 146 -4.85 -8.28 -4.26
C GLN A 146 -4.08 -6.98 -4.38
N VAL A 147 -4.77 -5.86 -4.13
CA VAL A 147 -4.18 -4.53 -4.16
C VAL A 147 -4.39 -3.88 -2.80
N PHE A 148 -3.30 -3.72 -2.08
CA PHE A 148 -3.28 -3.10 -0.78
C PHE A 148 -2.83 -1.64 -0.91
N VAL A 149 -3.46 -0.78 -0.12
CA VAL A 149 -3.05 0.62 0.03
C VAL A 149 -2.49 0.84 1.41
N ILE A 150 -1.34 1.51 1.51
CA ILE A 150 -0.87 2.08 2.77
C ILE A 150 -0.83 3.61 2.68
N THR A 151 -1.39 4.29 3.69
CA THR A 151 -1.54 5.74 3.65
C THR A 151 -1.78 6.32 5.05
N GLU A 152 -1.47 7.60 5.26
CA GLU A 152 -2.14 8.35 6.33
C GLU A 152 -3.66 8.36 6.11
N HIS A 153 -4.47 8.41 7.18
CA HIS A 153 -5.93 8.43 7.04
C HIS A 153 -6.44 9.79 6.52
N VAL A 154 -5.80 10.87 6.96
CA VAL A 154 -6.06 12.25 6.54
C VAL A 154 -4.82 12.88 5.91
N THR A 155 -5.00 13.98 5.19
CA THR A 155 -3.89 14.83 4.74
C THR A 155 -3.30 15.64 5.89
N LYS A 156 -2.14 16.27 5.67
CA LYS A 156 -1.55 17.22 6.63
C LYS A 156 -2.48 18.38 7.00
N ASP A 157 -3.41 18.73 6.12
CA ASP A 157 -4.42 19.78 6.36
C ASP A 157 -5.73 19.22 6.96
N GLY A 158 -5.72 17.96 7.39
CA GLY A 158 -6.86 17.29 8.03
C GLY A 158 -7.99 16.87 7.07
N LYS A 159 -7.75 16.83 5.76
CA LYS A 159 -8.76 16.38 4.79
C LYS A 159 -8.78 14.85 4.70
N PRO A 160 -9.95 14.19 4.62
CA PRO A 160 -10.03 12.75 4.41
C PRO A 160 -9.33 12.31 3.12
N LYS A 161 -8.60 11.20 3.18
CA LYS A 161 -8.05 10.53 1.98
C LYS A 161 -8.94 9.40 1.49
N LEU A 162 -9.75 8.83 2.38
CA LEU A 162 -10.82 7.89 2.06
C LEU A 162 -12.08 8.71 1.78
N VAL A 163 -12.60 8.65 0.56
CA VAL A 163 -13.62 9.56 0.03
C VAL A 163 -14.75 8.80 -0.66
N GLU A 164 -15.89 9.45 -0.87
CA GLU A 164 -17.01 8.85 -1.60
C GLU A 164 -16.64 8.56 -3.06
N ALA A 165 -15.99 9.52 -3.72
CA ALA A 165 -15.44 9.39 -5.06
C ALA A 165 -14.12 10.16 -5.16
N CYS A 166 -13.15 9.59 -5.87
CA CYS A 166 -11.90 10.27 -6.16
C CYS A 166 -12.15 11.49 -7.07
N THR A 167 -11.55 12.62 -6.72
CA THR A 167 -11.57 13.83 -7.55
C THR A 167 -10.26 13.99 -8.34
N PHE A 168 -9.22 13.28 -7.93
CA PHE A 168 -7.95 13.20 -8.66
C PHE A 168 -8.01 12.15 -9.77
N PRO A 169 -7.17 12.28 -10.81
CA PRO A 169 -7.09 11.29 -11.88
C PRO A 169 -6.83 9.88 -11.35
N LEU A 170 -7.66 8.94 -11.77
CA LEU A 170 -7.59 7.57 -11.32
C LEU A 170 -6.32 6.88 -11.84
N THR A 171 -5.79 6.00 -11.01
CA THR A 171 -4.81 4.96 -11.33
C THR A 171 -5.53 3.66 -11.69
N GLY A 172 -6.59 3.32 -10.98
CA GLY A 172 -7.38 2.11 -11.22
C GLY A 172 -8.79 2.27 -10.69
N VAL A 173 -9.72 1.56 -11.33
CA VAL A 173 -11.14 1.55 -10.97
C VAL A 173 -11.44 0.26 -10.20
N GLY A 174 -12.06 0.37 -9.02
CA GLY A 174 -12.48 -0.75 -8.20
C GLY A 174 -11.40 -1.80 -7.94
N CYS A 175 -10.14 -1.37 -7.85
CA CYS A 175 -9.00 -2.29 -7.81
C CYS A 175 -8.53 -2.60 -6.39
N ILE A 176 -8.79 -1.72 -5.43
CA ILE A 176 -8.28 -1.86 -4.06
C ILE A 176 -9.06 -2.95 -3.33
N THR A 177 -8.33 -3.82 -2.62
CA THR A 177 -8.91 -4.84 -1.75
C THR A 177 -8.88 -4.43 -0.28
N ARG A 178 -7.77 -3.85 0.18
CA ARG A 178 -7.57 -3.44 1.59
C ARG A 178 -6.76 -2.16 1.71
N ILE A 179 -7.04 -1.40 2.76
CA ILE A 179 -6.40 -0.13 3.09
C ILE A 179 -5.88 -0.23 4.53
N TYR A 180 -4.61 0.11 4.73
CA TYR A 180 -4.00 0.28 6.05
C TYR A 180 -3.72 1.76 6.25
N THR A 181 -4.29 2.32 7.32
CA THR A 181 -4.10 3.73 7.66
C THR A 181 -3.44 3.92 9.01
N SER A 182 -3.13 5.17 9.32
CA SER A 182 -2.68 5.59 10.64
C SER A 182 -3.69 5.35 11.77
N HIS A 183 -4.93 4.95 11.46
CA HIS A 183 -6.01 4.79 12.42
C HIS A 183 -6.80 3.48 12.30
N ALA A 184 -6.80 2.84 11.13
CA ALA A 184 -7.65 1.68 10.86
C ALA A 184 -7.12 0.77 9.75
N VAL A 185 -7.62 -0.47 9.73
CA VAL A 185 -7.53 -1.40 8.61
C VAL A 185 -8.94 -1.57 8.04
N ILE A 186 -9.09 -1.33 6.73
CA ILE A 186 -10.38 -1.23 6.06
C ILE A 186 -10.36 -2.09 4.80
N ASP A 187 -11.35 -2.95 4.65
CA ASP A 187 -11.59 -3.72 3.43
C ASP A 187 -12.54 -2.98 2.48
N ILE A 188 -12.42 -3.21 1.17
CA ILE A 188 -13.43 -2.82 0.20
C ILE A 188 -14.46 -3.95 0.08
N GLY A 189 -15.61 -3.77 0.70
CA GLY A 189 -16.75 -4.68 0.63
C GLY A 189 -17.81 -4.24 -0.37
N LYS A 190 -18.90 -5.01 -0.49
CA LYS A 190 -20.03 -4.70 -1.39
C LYS A 190 -20.70 -3.34 -1.12
N GLN A 191 -20.63 -2.90 0.13
CA GLN A 191 -21.19 -1.64 0.63
C GLN A 191 -20.17 -0.51 0.68
N GLY A 192 -18.94 -0.75 0.21
CA GLY A 192 -17.83 0.19 0.29
C GLY A 192 -16.90 -0.12 1.45
N PHE A 193 -16.48 0.90 2.21
CA PHE A 193 -15.50 0.73 3.29
C PHE A 193 -16.04 -0.10 4.45
N VAL A 194 -15.44 -1.26 4.71
CA VAL A 194 -15.74 -2.14 5.84
C VAL A 194 -14.58 -2.12 6.82
N VAL A 195 -14.80 -1.59 8.02
CA VAL A 195 -13.77 -1.48 9.05
C VAL A 195 -13.50 -2.86 9.65
N ARG A 196 -12.26 -3.31 9.51
CA ARG A 196 -11.74 -4.57 10.07
C ARG A 196 -11.12 -4.32 11.44
N GLU A 197 -10.28 -3.29 11.52
CA GLU A 197 -9.53 -2.93 12.73
C GLU A 197 -9.52 -1.41 12.88
N LYS A 198 -9.53 -0.91 14.13
CA LYS A 198 -9.30 0.50 14.45
C LYS A 198 -8.48 0.62 15.73
N LEU A 199 -7.83 1.76 15.96
CA LEU A 199 -7.17 2.00 17.25
C LEU A 199 -8.13 1.78 18.43
N ALA A 200 -7.66 1.11 19.48
CA ALA A 200 -8.47 0.76 20.64
C ALA A 200 -9.08 2.00 21.32
N ALA A 201 -8.30 3.07 21.43
CA ALA A 201 -8.70 4.34 22.04
C ALA A 201 -9.62 5.23 21.15
N MET A 202 -9.95 4.76 19.94
CA MET A 202 -10.79 5.48 18.99
C MET A 202 -12.19 4.86 18.91
N THR A 203 -13.23 5.68 18.85
CA THR A 203 -14.60 5.24 18.59
C THR A 203 -14.89 5.19 17.09
N MET A 204 -15.93 4.44 16.70
CA MET A 204 -16.38 4.42 15.30
C MET A 204 -16.84 5.79 14.80
N ASN A 205 -17.45 6.60 15.67
CA ASN A 205 -17.91 7.95 15.31
C ASN A 205 -16.74 8.90 15.01
N GLU A 206 -15.65 8.81 15.77
CA GLU A 206 -14.44 9.60 15.52
C GLU A 206 -13.77 9.19 14.20
N LEU A 207 -13.64 7.88 13.94
CA LEU A 207 -13.11 7.38 12.68
C LEU A 207 -13.98 7.81 11.49
N GLN A 208 -15.32 7.72 11.64
CA GLN A 208 -16.27 8.19 10.64
C GLN A 208 -16.14 9.70 10.37
N ALA A 209 -15.91 10.52 11.40
CA ALA A 209 -15.75 11.96 11.24
C ALA A 209 -14.51 12.34 10.41
N MET A 210 -13.49 11.48 10.38
CA MET A 210 -12.27 11.65 9.58
C MET A 210 -12.31 10.95 8.21
N THR A 211 -13.40 10.24 7.91
CA THR A 211 -13.59 9.52 6.64
C THR A 211 -14.61 10.26 5.78
N GLY A 212 -14.25 10.56 4.53
CA GLY A 212 -15.09 11.26 3.56
C GLY A 212 -16.14 10.39 2.86
N ALA A 213 -16.47 9.23 3.43
CA ALA A 213 -17.49 8.29 2.97
C ALA A 213 -18.03 7.47 4.16
N PRO A 214 -19.22 6.86 4.04
CA PRO A 214 -19.74 5.96 5.07
C PRO A 214 -18.80 4.79 5.36
N LEU A 215 -18.61 4.52 6.65
CA LEU A 215 -17.94 3.33 7.16
C LEU A 215 -18.99 2.31 7.57
N HIS A 216 -18.71 1.06 7.22
CA HIS A 216 -19.53 -0.08 7.58
C HIS A 216 -18.74 -1.05 8.44
N THR A 217 -19.46 -1.97 9.07
CA THR A 217 -18.87 -3.08 9.84
C THR A 217 -19.53 -4.37 9.38
N ASP A 218 -18.77 -5.46 9.39
CA ASP A 218 -19.27 -6.82 9.17
C ASP A 218 -18.92 -7.65 10.41
N GLY A 219 -19.72 -7.45 11.47
CA GLY A 219 -19.46 -8.02 12.79
C GLY A 219 -18.59 -7.13 13.68
N ALA A 220 -17.87 -7.75 14.61
CA ALA A 220 -17.05 -7.05 15.59
C ALA A 220 -15.79 -6.46 14.96
N VAL A 221 -15.54 -5.17 15.19
CA VAL A 221 -14.30 -4.50 14.79
C VAL A 221 -13.22 -4.81 15.82
N ALA A 222 -12.07 -5.33 15.37
CA ALA A 222 -10.97 -5.66 16.26
C ALA A 222 -10.12 -4.43 16.59
N ASP A 223 -9.35 -4.53 17.68
CA ASP A 223 -8.40 -3.51 18.04
C ASP A 223 -7.14 -3.61 17.15
N LEU A 224 -6.77 -2.49 16.54
CA LEU A 224 -5.53 -2.33 15.81
C LEU A 224 -4.39 -2.18 16.80
N ILE A 225 -3.74 -3.30 17.11
CA ILE A 225 -2.62 -3.39 18.04
C ILE A 225 -1.34 -3.62 17.23
N VAL A 226 -0.35 -2.78 17.47
CA VAL A 226 0.96 -2.82 16.82
C VAL A 226 2.07 -2.66 17.86
N PRO A 227 3.27 -3.20 17.63
CA PRO A 227 4.39 -2.98 18.55
C PRO A 227 4.86 -1.52 18.53
N THR A 228 5.61 -1.14 19.57
CA THR A 228 6.49 0.03 19.51
C THR A 228 7.67 -0.31 18.60
N LEU A 229 7.97 0.57 17.64
CA LEU A 229 9.01 0.38 16.61
C LEU A 229 10.00 1.54 16.61
#